data_AF-A0A2R9ADP5-F1
#
_entry.id   AF-A0A2R9ADP5-F1
#
_cell.length_a   1.000
_cell.length_b   1.000
_cell.length_c   1.000
_cell.angle_alpha   90.00
_cell.angle_beta   90.00
_cell.angle_gamma   90.00
#
_symmetry.space_group_name_H-M   'P 1'
#
loop_
_entity.id
_entity.type
_entity.pdbx_description
1 polymer ?
#
loop_
_entity_poly.entity_id
_entity_poly.type
_entity_poly.pdbx_seq_one_letter_code
_entity_poly.pdbx_strand_id
1 'polypeptide(L)'
;VGINSLIANNIYEAAYPLHDGEYDSPEDDMNDRKLLYQEWARYGVFYKFQPIDLIRKYFGEKIGLYFAWLGLYTSFLIPSSVIGVIVFLYGCATIEEDIPSREMCDQQNAFTMFWISTHQFQFNSEHGH
;
A
#
# COMPACT_ATOMS: atom_id res chain seq x y z
N VAL A 1 6.93 34.28 -23.49
CA VAL A 1 8.25 33.63 -23.25
C VAL A 1 8.47 33.60 -21.74
N GLY A 2 8.80 32.44 -21.15
CA GLY A 2 8.92 32.29 -19.69
C GLY A 2 10.06 31.33 -19.30
N ILE A 3 10.37 31.25 -18.01
CA ILE A 3 11.54 30.52 -17.49
C ILE A 3 11.53 29.02 -17.86
N ASN A 4 10.35 28.39 -17.93
CA ASN A 4 10.19 27.00 -18.37
C ASN A 4 10.66 26.80 -19.82
N SER A 5 10.47 27.80 -20.69
CA SER A 5 10.94 27.75 -22.07
C SER A 5 12.47 27.86 -22.13
N LEU A 6 13.09 28.62 -21.23
CA LEU A 6 14.55 28.77 -21.16
C LEU A 6 15.23 27.50 -20.64
N ILE A 7 14.61 26.81 -19.67
CA ILE A 7 15.07 25.49 -19.20
C ILE A 7 14.91 24.45 -20.32
N ALA A 8 13.76 24.42 -21.01
CA ALA A 8 13.51 23.47 -22.10
C ALA A 8 14.47 23.64 -23.29
N ASN A 9 14.98 24.85 -23.51
CA ASN A 9 15.98 25.14 -24.54
C ASN A 9 17.43 24.95 -24.06
N ASN A 10 17.67 24.34 -22.89
CA ASN A 10 18.99 24.15 -22.27
C ASN A 10 19.80 25.44 -22.09
N ILE A 11 19.12 26.59 -21.92
CA ILE A 11 19.77 27.86 -21.60
C ILE A 11 20.01 27.96 -20.08
N TYR A 12 19.07 27.42 -19.28
CA TYR A 12 19.25 27.18 -17.85
C TYR A 12 19.27 25.69 -17.56
N GLU A 13 20.16 25.26 -16.68
CA GLU A 13 20.29 23.86 -16.26
C GLU A 13 19.18 23.43 -15.29
N ALA A 14 18.88 24.25 -14.28
CA ALA A 14 17.82 23.97 -13.31
C ALA A 14 17.29 25.24 -12.66
N ALA A 15 16.04 25.19 -12.18
CA ALA A 15 15.47 26.19 -11.30
C ALA A 15 14.67 25.48 -10.21
N TYR A 16 15.05 25.68 -8.94
CA TYR A 16 14.40 25.08 -7.78
C TYR A 16 14.31 26.10 -6.63
N PRO A 17 13.27 26.03 -5.81
CA PRO A 17 13.18 26.85 -4.61
C PRO A 17 14.25 26.42 -3.59
N LEU A 18 14.77 27.39 -2.83
CA LEU A 18 15.65 27.12 -1.70
C LEU A 18 14.82 26.61 -0.51
N HIS A 19 15.33 25.61 0.20
CA HIS A 19 14.74 25.12 1.43
C HIS A 19 15.18 25.99 2.62
N ASP A 20 14.33 26.11 3.64
CA ASP A 20 14.71 26.75 4.89
C ASP A 20 15.76 25.90 5.62
N GLY A 21 17.01 26.38 5.62
CA GLY A 21 18.14 25.91 6.42
C GLY A 21 18.49 24.42 6.36
N GLU A 22 19.56 24.06 7.08
CA GLU A 22 19.93 22.67 7.33
C GLU A 22 19.12 22.12 8.52
N TYR A 23 18.70 20.86 8.40
CA TYR A 23 17.94 20.17 9.44
C TYR A 23 18.80 19.88 10.70
N ASP A 24 20.12 19.77 10.54
CA ASP A 24 21.08 19.31 11.56
C ASP A 24 21.94 20.44 12.15
N SER A 25 21.60 21.71 11.87
CA SER A 25 22.38 22.83 12.41
C SER A 25 22.25 22.92 13.94
N PRO A 26 23.38 23.10 14.65
CA PRO A 26 23.42 23.29 16.11
C PRO A 26 23.04 24.71 16.55
N GLU A 27 22.91 25.66 15.62
CA GLU A 27 22.43 27.01 15.89
C GLU A 27 20.91 27.01 16.08
N ASP A 28 20.47 27.65 17.17
CA ASP A 28 19.17 27.54 17.84
C ASP A 28 18.01 28.27 17.13
N ASP A 29 18.05 28.34 15.80
CA ASP A 29 16.92 28.86 15.03
C ASP A 29 15.96 27.71 14.71
N MET A 30 14.87 27.63 15.47
CA MET A 30 13.78 26.67 15.24
C MET A 30 13.16 26.89 13.85
N ASN A 31 13.64 26.11 12.89
CA ASN A 31 13.21 26.21 11.50
C ASN A 31 12.02 25.28 11.20
N ASP A 32 11.11 25.71 10.31
CA ASP A 32 9.88 24.94 9.97
C ASP A 32 10.23 23.52 9.48
N ARG A 33 11.34 23.36 8.76
CA ARG A 33 11.88 22.06 8.32
C ARG A 33 12.31 21.16 9.49
N LYS A 34 12.90 21.73 10.54
CA LYS A 34 13.36 21.00 11.73
C LYS A 34 12.21 20.48 12.56
N LEU A 35 11.20 21.33 12.76
CA LEU A 35 9.95 20.94 13.42
C LEU A 35 9.23 19.82 12.66
N LEU A 36 9.11 19.96 11.34
CA LEU A 36 8.43 18.97 10.50
C LEU A 36 9.08 17.58 10.59
N TYR A 37 10.41 17.51 10.58
CA TYR A 37 11.08 16.23 10.72
C TYR A 37 10.92 15.63 12.12
N GLN A 38 11.01 16.45 13.17
CA GLN A 38 10.88 15.95 14.55
C GLN A 38 9.50 15.36 14.85
N GLU A 39 8.42 16.00 14.35
CA GLU A 39 7.04 15.59 14.64
C GLU A 39 6.42 14.65 13.60
N TRP A 40 6.95 14.59 12.37
CA TRP A 40 6.34 13.80 11.29
C TRP A 40 7.31 12.89 10.54
N ALA A 41 8.46 13.38 10.05
CA ALA A 41 9.35 12.59 9.18
C ALA A 41 10.25 11.58 9.92
N ARG A 42 9.91 11.19 11.15
CA ARG A 42 10.62 10.19 11.94
C ARG A 42 9.82 8.91 12.06
N TYR A 43 10.47 7.78 11.75
CA TYR A 43 9.88 6.44 11.89
C TYR A 43 9.34 6.16 13.30
N GLY A 44 9.89 6.80 14.35
CA GLY A 44 9.42 6.66 15.72
C GLY A 44 8.11 7.39 16.03
N VAL A 45 7.54 8.17 15.11
CA VAL A 45 6.35 9.02 15.37
C VAL A 45 5.15 8.59 14.51
N PHE A 46 5.25 7.44 13.83
CA PHE A 46 4.23 6.91 12.92
C PHE A 46 2.85 6.65 13.56
N TYR A 47 2.79 6.55 14.90
CA TYR A 47 1.55 6.35 15.65
C TYR A 47 0.82 7.66 16.01
N LYS A 48 1.45 8.83 15.84
CA LYS A 48 0.79 10.12 16.06
C LYS A 48 -0.03 10.51 14.82
N PHE A 49 -1.07 11.33 15.02
CA PHE A 49 -1.79 11.96 13.93
C PHE A 49 -0.84 12.87 13.13
N GLN A 50 -0.95 12.81 11.79
CA GLN A 50 -0.10 13.60 10.90
C GLN A 50 -0.45 15.10 11.02
N PRO A 51 0.54 16.00 11.24
CA PRO A 51 0.30 17.45 11.29
C PRO A 51 0.15 18.03 9.88
N ILE A 52 -1.02 17.82 9.27
CA ILE A 52 -1.33 18.20 7.87
C ILE A 52 -1.16 19.70 7.63
N ASP A 53 -1.50 20.55 8.61
CA ASP A 53 -1.34 22.00 8.48
C ASP A 53 0.13 22.43 8.37
N LEU A 54 1.04 21.75 9.07
CA LEU A 54 2.47 22.05 9.00
C LEU A 54 3.06 21.60 7.65
N ILE A 55 2.66 20.42 7.17
CA ILE A 55 3.04 19.90 5.84
C ILE A 55 2.52 20.85 4.74
N ARG A 56 1.28 21.31 4.87
CA ARG A 56 0.65 22.26 3.94
C ARG A 56 1.39 23.60 3.94
N LYS A 57 1.78 24.12 5.10
CA LYS A 57 2.52 25.38 5.20
C LYS A 57 3.90 25.30 4.53
N TYR A 58 4.61 24.17 4.69
CA TYR A 58 5.97 24.01 4.18
C TYR A 58 6.04 23.56 2.70
N PHE A 59 5.22 22.59 2.29
CA PHE A 59 5.24 22.02 0.94
C PHE A 59 4.13 22.55 0.02
N GLY A 60 3.16 23.27 0.55
CA GLY A 60 1.98 23.75 -0.17
C GLY A 60 0.82 22.74 -0.19
N GLU A 61 -0.31 23.19 -0.75
CA GLU A 61 -1.59 22.48 -0.65
C GLU A 61 -1.62 21.15 -1.40
N LYS A 62 -0.95 21.05 -2.56
CA LYS A 62 -0.94 19.82 -3.37
C LYS A 62 -0.32 18.64 -2.61
N ILE A 63 0.81 18.89 -1.95
CA ILE A 63 1.54 17.87 -1.20
C ILE A 63 0.84 17.59 0.14
N GLY A 64 0.33 18.64 0.81
CA GLY A 64 -0.48 18.49 2.02
C GLY A 64 -1.72 17.60 1.79
N LEU A 65 -2.42 17.80 0.68
CA LEU A 65 -3.60 16.98 0.32
C LEU A 65 -3.23 15.53 0.02
N TYR A 66 -2.11 15.29 -0.67
CA TYR A 66 -1.62 13.94 -0.94
C TYR A 66 -1.40 13.14 0.35
N PHE A 67 -0.70 13.72 1.33
CA PHE A 67 -0.46 13.06 2.60
C PHE A 67 -1.72 12.93 3.46
N ALA A 68 -2.62 13.91 3.43
CA ALA A 68 -3.92 13.81 4.09
C ALA A 68 -4.76 12.63 3.55
N TRP A 69 -4.79 12.45 2.23
CA TRP A 69 -5.51 11.35 1.60
C TRP A 69 -4.88 10.00 1.91
N LEU A 70 -3.55 9.92 1.89
CA LEU A 70 -2.82 8.71 2.27
C LEU A 70 -3.11 8.31 3.72
N GLY A 71 -3.07 9.26 4.66
CA GLY A 71 -3.38 9.01 6.07
C GLY A 71 -4.82 8.53 6.30
N LEU A 72 -5.78 9.13 5.58
CA LEU A 72 -7.18 8.68 5.59
C LEU A 72 -7.31 7.24 5.06
N TYR A 73 -6.63 6.93 3.95
CA TYR A 73 -6.66 5.61 3.34
C TYR A 73 -6.11 4.53 4.29
N THR A 74 -4.97 4.79 4.94
CA THR A 74 -4.43 3.87 5.97
C THR A 74 -5.37 3.72 7.15
N SER A 75 -6.05 4.80 7.56
CA SER A 75 -7.01 4.76 8.67
C SER A 75 -8.20 3.84 8.37
N PHE A 76 -8.67 3.77 7.12
CA PHE A 76 -9.71 2.83 6.70
C PHE A 76 -9.21 1.40 6.49
N LEU A 77 -7.92 1.23 6.17
CA LEU A 77 -7.31 -0.10 6.06
C LEU A 77 -7.19 -0.82 7.41
N ILE A 78 -7.01 -0.10 8.51
CA ILE A 78 -6.90 -0.69 9.86
C ILE A 78 -8.14 -1.55 10.21
N PRO A 79 -9.39 -1.03 10.21
CA PRO A 79 -10.56 -1.84 10.52
C PRO A 79 -10.79 -2.94 9.48
N SER A 80 -10.53 -2.67 8.20
CA SER A 80 -10.63 -3.69 7.15
C SER A 80 -9.67 -4.86 7.39
N SER A 81 -8.43 -4.58 7.80
CA SER A 81 -7.44 -5.60 8.14
C SER A 81 -7.85 -6.40 9.38
N VAL A 82 -8.38 -5.75 10.41
CA VAL A 82 -8.86 -6.44 11.63
C VAL A 82 -9.98 -7.43 11.29
N ILE A 83 -10.96 -7.01 10.49
CA ILE A 83 -12.05 -7.90 10.04
C ILE A 83 -11.48 -9.08 9.23
N GLY A 84 -10.54 -8.82 8.32
CA GLY A 84 -9.88 -9.86 7.52
C GLY A 84 -9.15 -10.89 8.38
N VAL A 85 -8.43 -10.46 9.41
CA VAL A 85 -7.75 -11.36 10.36
C VAL A 85 -8.75 -12.18 11.16
N ILE A 86 -9.87 -11.59 11.62
CA ILE A 86 -10.91 -12.33 12.36
C ILE A 86 -11.52 -13.42 11.49
N VAL A 87 -11.90 -13.10 10.25
CA VAL A 87 -12.47 -14.07 9.30
C VAL A 87 -11.46 -15.17 8.98
N PHE A 88 -10.19 -14.82 8.81
CA PHE A 88 -9.12 -15.79 8.58
C PHE A 88 -8.95 -16.75 9.77
N LEU A 89 -8.90 -16.23 11.00
CA LEU A 89 -8.79 -17.05 12.20
C LEU A 89 -10.02 -17.96 12.41
N TYR A 90 -11.22 -17.44 12.14
CA TYR A 90 -12.45 -18.24 12.16
C TYR A 90 -12.36 -19.40 11.16
N GLY A 91 -11.95 -19.11 9.92
CA GLY A 91 -11.73 -20.13 8.90
C GLY A 91 -10.72 -21.17 9.35
N CYS A 92 -9.57 -20.77 9.91
CA CYS A 92 -8.57 -21.70 10.45
C CYS A 92 -9.10 -22.60 11.56
N ALA A 93 -9.97 -22.07 12.43
CA ALA A 93 -10.56 -22.86 13.51
C ALA A 93 -11.57 -23.90 13.00
N THR A 94 -12.28 -23.61 11.90
CA THR A 94 -13.33 -24.49 11.35
C THR A 94 -12.84 -25.46 10.27
N ILE A 95 -11.54 -25.45 9.91
CA ILE A 95 -10.94 -26.34 8.88
C ILE A 95 -11.27 -27.82 9.13
N GLU A 96 -11.28 -28.26 10.39
CA GLU A 96 -11.50 -29.67 10.73
C GLU A 96 -12.98 -30.08 10.71
N GLU A 97 -13.92 -29.14 10.71
CA GLU A 97 -15.37 -29.40 10.67
C GLU A 97 -15.93 -29.34 9.24
N ASP A 98 -15.15 -28.85 8.27
CA ASP A 98 -15.56 -28.78 6.88
C ASP A 98 -15.65 -30.19 6.26
N ILE A 99 -16.90 -30.66 6.15
CA ILE A 99 -17.33 -31.93 5.56
C ILE A 99 -16.68 -32.20 4.19
N PRO A 100 -16.65 -31.27 3.21
CA PRO A 100 -16.07 -31.55 1.90
C PRO A 100 -14.55 -31.79 1.96
N SER A 101 -13.80 -31.06 2.78
CA SER A 101 -12.35 -31.29 2.95
C SER A 101 -12.06 -32.61 3.66
N ARG A 102 -12.88 -32.99 4.65
CA ARG A 102 -12.79 -34.30 5.30
C ARG A 102 -13.05 -35.44 4.33
N GLU A 103 -14.04 -35.32 3.48
CA GLU A 103 -14.34 -36.35 2.48
C GLU A 103 -13.19 -36.53 1.49
N MET A 104 -12.57 -35.44 1.03
CA MET A 104 -11.41 -35.49 0.11
C MET A 104 -10.13 -36.04 0.76
N CYS A 105 -9.93 -35.81 2.07
CA CYS A 105 -8.76 -36.30 2.80
C CYS A 105 -8.93 -37.70 3.40
N ASP A 106 -10.15 -38.24 3.43
CA ASP A 106 -10.42 -39.58 3.95
C ASP A 106 -9.95 -40.67 2.97
N GLN A 107 -8.98 -41.47 3.42
CA GLN A 107 -8.37 -42.55 2.65
C GLN A 107 -9.34 -43.73 2.40
N GLN A 108 -10.48 -43.79 3.10
CA GLN A 108 -11.51 -44.80 2.85
C GLN A 108 -12.35 -44.48 1.61
N ASN A 109 -12.33 -43.23 1.13
CA ASN A 109 -13.07 -42.82 -0.05
C ASN A 109 -12.25 -43.11 -1.32
N ALA A 110 -12.76 -44.03 -2.15
CA ALA A 110 -12.14 -44.40 -3.42
C ALA A 110 -12.51 -43.41 -4.54
N PHE A 111 -11.86 -42.25 -4.57
CA PHE A 111 -11.98 -41.32 -5.69
C PHE A 111 -11.05 -41.74 -6.84
N THR A 112 -11.65 -42.13 -7.97
CA THR A 112 -10.88 -42.44 -9.19
C THR A 112 -10.82 -41.17 -10.04
N MET A 113 -9.69 -40.46 -10.03
CA MET A 113 -9.51 -39.27 -10.88
C MET A 113 -9.00 -39.68 -12.26
N PHE A 114 -9.69 -39.24 -13.31
CA PHE A 114 -9.19 -39.36 -14.68
C PHE A 114 -8.08 -38.33 -14.94
N TRP A 115 -7.12 -38.69 -15.78
CA TRP A 115 -6.14 -37.71 -16.25
C TRP A 115 -6.85 -36.63 -17.05
N ILE A 116 -6.51 -35.37 -16.78
CA ILE A 116 -7.03 -34.20 -17.52
C ILE A 116 -6.81 -34.37 -19.03
N SER A 117 -5.72 -35.03 -19.45
CA SER A 117 -5.42 -35.31 -20.85
C SER A 117 -6.38 -36.32 -21.49
N THR A 118 -6.87 -37.35 -20.77
CA THR A 118 -7.83 -38.31 -21.32
C THR A 118 -9.24 -37.73 -21.41
N HIS A 119 -9.62 -36.84 -20.48
CA HIS A 119 -10.93 -36.19 -20.52
C HIS A 119 -11.05 -35.20 -21.70
N GLN A 120 -9.98 -34.45 -22.02
CA GLN A 120 -9.93 -33.61 -23.22
C GLN A 120 -9.99 -34.44 -24.50
N PHE A 121 -9.39 -35.64 -24.50
CA PHE A 121 -9.41 -36.55 -25.65
C PHE A 121 -10.80 -37.18 -25.87
N GLN A 122 -11.50 -37.56 -24.80
CA GLN A 122 -12.87 -38.09 -24.88
C GLN A 122 -13.86 -37.02 -25.37
N PHE A 123 -13.77 -35.79 -24.84
CA PHE A 123 -14.62 -34.66 -25.24
C PHE A 123 -14.38 -34.24 -26.71
N ASN A 124 -13.11 -34.23 -27.15
CA ASN A 124 -12.78 -33.99 -28.56
C ASN A 124 -13.19 -35.15 -29.49
N SER A 125 -13.27 -36.39 -28.98
CA SER A 125 -13.72 -37.55 -29.75
C SER A 125 -15.25 -37.63 -29.89
N GLU A 126 -16.01 -37.15 -28.91
CA GLU A 126 -17.48 -37.11 -28.93
C GLU A 126 -18.05 -35.92 -29.72
N HIS A 127 -17.28 -34.85 -29.92
CA HIS A 127 -17.67 -33.68 -30.73
C HIS A 127 -16.94 -33.58 -32.08
N GLY A 128 -16.19 -34.63 -32.45
CA GLY A 128 -15.49 -34.74 -33.74
C GLY A 128 -16.23 -35.53 -34.81
N HIS A 129 -17.52 -35.82 -34.63
CA HIS A 129 -18.41 -36.46 -35.61
C HIS A 129 -19.52 -35.51 -36.07
#